data_AF-A0AAN5BYU2-F1
#
_entry.id   AF-A0AAN5BYU2-F1
#
_cell.length_a   1.000
_cell.length_b   1.000
_cell.length_c   1.000
_cell.angle_alpha   90.00
_cell.angle_beta   90.00
_cell.angle_gamma   90.00
#
_symmetry.space_group_name_H-M   'P 1'
#
loop_
_entity.id
_entity.type
_entity.pdbx_description
1 polymer ?
#
loop_
_entity_poly.entity_id
_entity_poly.type
_entity_poly.pdbx_seq_one_letter_code
_entity_poly.pdbx_strand_id
1 'polypeptide(L)'
;FHFTQVLDHKLNLFRMGDRIFFKDKTGTLKGPFTERQVQEWYRDKWFENSFLFYFTRSDEIPSNLENSGITLDSLRTLNGIGCPFAAFDEKEKNESEKRREEREGRLEKIEKDIADAQQKCREILSFEEKIERAERELEGMVELANNGAKAIT
;
A
#
# COMPACT_ATOMS: atom_id res chain seq x y z
N PHE A 1 46.60 7.79 17.95
CA PHE A 1 45.25 8.22 17.55
C PHE A 1 44.79 7.37 16.36
N HIS A 2 44.07 6.27 16.61
CA HIS A 2 43.58 5.31 15.59
C HIS A 2 42.05 5.41 15.42
N PHE A 3 41.50 6.63 15.43
CA PHE A 3 40.04 6.80 15.44
C PHE A 3 39.42 6.83 14.04
N THR A 4 40.19 7.18 13.00
CA THR A 4 39.69 7.38 11.63
C THR A 4 39.51 6.09 10.83
N GLN A 5 40.37 5.07 11.02
CA GLN A 5 40.25 3.81 10.27
C GLN A 5 39.04 2.94 10.70
N VAL A 6 38.54 3.10 11.93
CA VAL A 6 37.35 2.37 12.40
C VAL A 6 36.06 2.94 11.80
N LEU A 7 36.05 4.24 11.45
CA LEU A 7 34.89 4.91 10.87
C LEU A 7 34.75 4.63 9.36
N ASP A 8 35.85 4.58 8.61
CA ASP A 8 35.81 4.27 7.17
C ASP A 8 35.32 2.85 6.88
N HIS A 9 35.56 1.89 7.78
CA HIS A 9 34.98 0.56 7.67
C HIS A 9 33.50 0.52 8.08
N LYS A 10 33.06 1.38 9.01
CA LYS A 10 31.65 1.46 9.45
C LYS A 10 30.75 2.21 8.47
N LEU A 11 31.30 3.13 7.66
CA LEU A 11 30.54 3.91 6.67
C LEU A 11 30.28 3.15 5.36
N ASN A 12 31.03 2.08 5.07
CA ASN A 12 30.76 1.15 3.97
C ASN A 12 29.75 0.04 4.33
N LEU A 13 29.17 0.07 5.54
CA LEU A 13 28.60 -1.10 6.19
C LEU A 13 27.06 -1.22 6.12
N PHE A 14 26.32 -0.16 5.80
CA PHE A 14 24.86 -0.22 5.60
C PHE A 14 24.58 -0.59 4.14
N ARG A 15 24.77 -1.87 3.79
CA ARG A 15 24.47 -2.38 2.46
C ARG A 15 23.07 -2.99 2.45
N MET A 16 22.42 -2.96 1.29
CA MET A 16 21.18 -3.68 1.02
C MET A 16 21.20 -5.08 1.67
N GLY A 17 20.20 -5.36 2.52
CA GLY A 17 20.04 -6.65 3.18
C GLY A 17 20.21 -6.63 4.70
N ASP A 18 20.56 -5.49 5.29
CA ASP A 18 20.62 -5.39 6.75
C ASP A 18 19.22 -5.38 7.39
N ARG A 19 19.02 -6.25 8.37
CA ARG A 19 17.93 -6.25 9.33
C ARG A 19 18.26 -5.33 10.47
N ILE A 20 17.28 -4.51 10.82
CA ILE A 20 17.38 -3.53 11.89
C ILE A 20 16.61 -4.04 13.10
N PHE A 21 17.29 -4.07 14.23
CA PHE A 21 16.67 -4.21 15.53
C PHE A 21 16.79 -2.88 16.28
N PHE A 22 15.84 -2.59 17.16
CA PHE A 22 15.96 -1.47 18.10
C PHE A 22 15.32 -1.82 19.44
N LYS A 23 15.76 -1.18 20.51
CA LYS A 23 15.07 -1.26 21.80
C LYS A 23 14.03 -0.15 21.89
N ASP A 24 12.80 -0.52 22.25
CA ASP A 24 11.75 0.46 22.51
C ASP A 24 11.95 1.17 23.87
N LYS A 25 11.02 2.07 24.22
CA LYS A 25 11.07 2.84 25.48
C LYS A 25 11.03 1.96 26.74
N THR A 26 10.56 0.72 26.63
CA THR A 26 10.53 -0.27 27.73
C THR A 26 11.81 -1.10 27.81
N GLY A 27 12.76 -0.88 26.89
CA GLY A 27 13.98 -1.67 26.76
C GLY A 27 13.79 -2.99 26.02
N THR A 28 12.58 -3.25 25.49
CA THR A 28 12.28 -4.48 24.76
C THR A 28 12.89 -4.43 23.37
N LEU A 29 13.65 -5.45 22.99
CA LEU A 29 14.20 -5.57 21.65
C LEU A 29 13.07 -5.87 20.65
N LYS A 30 13.02 -5.08 19.57
CA LYS A 30 12.09 -5.22 18.45
C LYS A 30 12.89 -5.47 17.17
N GLY A 31 12.37 -6.30 16.29
CA GLY A 31 12.99 -6.68 15.01
C GLY A 31 12.98 -8.20 14.81
N PRO A 32 13.56 -8.70 13.70
CA PRO A 32 14.23 -7.92 12.65
C PRO A 32 13.23 -7.13 11.80
N PHE A 33 13.55 -5.88 11.50
CA PHE A 33 12.80 -5.05 10.54
C PHE A 33 13.64 -4.72 9.32
N THR A 34 12.97 -4.39 8.22
CA THR A 34 13.65 -3.79 7.08
C THR A 34 13.95 -2.32 7.33
N GLU A 35 14.97 -1.80 6.66
CA GLU A 35 15.28 -0.38 6.67
C GLU A 35 14.08 0.48 6.26
N ARG A 36 13.28 0.02 5.30
CA ARG A 36 12.03 0.67 4.89
C ARG A 36 11.04 0.86 6.04
N GLN A 37 10.75 -0.20 6.80
CA GLN A 37 9.80 -0.13 7.91
C GLN A 37 10.27 0.89 8.95
N VAL A 38 11.56 0.86 9.26
CA VAL A 38 12.17 1.81 10.19
C VAL A 38 12.14 3.23 9.61
N GLN A 39 12.38 3.42 8.32
CA GLN A 39 12.31 4.74 7.69
C GLN A 39 10.89 5.35 7.70
N GLU A 40 9.86 4.53 7.48
CA GLU A 40 8.46 4.94 7.59
C GLU A 40 8.18 5.43 9.03
N TRP A 41 8.57 4.66 10.05
CA TRP A 41 8.43 5.07 11.45
C TRP A 41 9.28 6.29 11.83
N TYR A 42 10.45 6.46 11.23
CA TYR A 42 11.26 7.65 11.40
C TYR A 42 10.57 8.90 10.87
N ARG A 43 9.93 8.81 9.69
CA ARG A 43 9.13 9.91 9.11
C ARG A 43 7.94 10.26 9.99
N ASP A 44 7.33 9.26 10.61
CA ASP A 44 6.22 9.42 11.55
C ASP A 44 6.66 9.87 12.96
N LYS A 45 7.96 10.17 13.14
CA LYS A 45 8.55 10.65 14.41
C LYS A 45 8.36 9.70 15.60
N TRP A 46 8.33 8.39 15.35
CA TRP A 46 8.22 7.39 16.42
C TRP A 46 9.47 7.26 17.29
N PHE A 47 10.63 7.63 16.77
CA PHE A 47 11.92 7.43 17.44
C PHE A 47 12.43 8.67 18.13
N GLU A 48 12.97 8.49 19.34
CA GLU A 48 13.72 9.52 20.05
C GLU A 48 15.20 9.44 19.67
N ASN A 49 15.93 10.54 19.86
CA ASN A 49 17.35 10.63 19.51
C ASN A 49 18.22 9.58 20.23
N SER A 50 17.79 9.12 21.40
CA SER A 50 18.44 8.11 22.24
C SER A 50 18.22 6.66 21.81
N PHE A 51 17.33 6.40 20.84
CA PHE A 51 17.04 5.03 20.40
C PHE A 51 18.27 4.36 19.83
N LEU A 52 18.57 3.16 20.32
CA LEU A 52 19.67 2.33 19.85
C LEU A 52 19.21 1.40 18.73
N PHE A 53 19.86 1.52 17.58
CA PHE A 53 19.67 0.68 16.41
C PHE A 53 20.82 -0.31 16.28
N TYR A 54 20.49 -1.53 15.89
CA TYR A 54 21.42 -2.62 15.65
C TYR A 54 21.19 -3.14 14.23
N PHE A 55 22.25 -3.19 13.44
CA PHE A 55 22.20 -3.59 12.04
C PHE A 55 22.89 -4.96 11.90
N THR A 56 22.21 -5.92 11.27
CA THR A 56 22.72 -7.28 11.07
C THR A 56 22.31 -7.81 9.71
N ARG A 57 23.09 -8.71 9.11
CA ARG A 57 22.76 -9.34 7.82
C ARG A 57 21.83 -10.55 7.95
N SER A 58 21.44 -10.89 9.18
CA SER A 58 20.64 -12.07 9.52
C SER A 58 19.35 -11.65 10.22
N ASP A 59 18.33 -12.50 10.12
CA ASP A 59 17.11 -12.41 10.92
C ASP A 59 17.35 -12.78 12.40
N GLU A 60 18.55 -13.28 12.72
CA GLU A 60 18.95 -13.65 14.06
C GLU A 60 19.29 -12.43 14.93
N ILE A 61 18.91 -12.54 16.21
CA ILE A 61 19.22 -11.54 17.22
C ILE A 61 20.76 -11.47 17.39
N PRO A 62 21.37 -10.27 17.34
CA PRO A 62 22.81 -10.15 17.51
C PRO A 62 23.25 -10.65 18.88
N SER A 63 24.20 -11.60 18.93
CA SER A 63 24.72 -12.17 20.18
C SER A 63 25.49 -11.16 21.05
N ASN A 64 25.96 -10.03 20.47
CA ASN A 64 26.73 -8.98 21.14
C ASN A 64 26.02 -7.60 21.10
N LEU A 65 24.80 -7.54 21.61
CA LEU A 65 23.96 -6.33 21.67
C LEU A 65 24.53 -5.19 22.55
N GLU A 66 25.37 -5.49 23.53
CA GLU A 66 25.77 -4.48 24.53
C GLU A 66 26.74 -3.42 24.00
N ASN A 67 27.53 -3.72 22.96
CA ASN A 67 28.63 -2.83 22.52
C ASN A 67 28.54 -2.39 21.05
N SER A 68 27.46 -2.73 20.33
CA SER A 68 27.38 -2.56 18.87
C SER A 68 26.24 -1.65 18.40
N GLY A 69 25.39 -1.16 19.31
CA GLY A 69 24.27 -0.30 18.97
C GLY A 69 24.71 1.12 18.61
N ILE A 70 24.01 1.75 17.67
CA ILE A 70 24.21 3.15 17.30
C ILE A 70 22.94 3.95 17.57
N THR A 71 23.08 5.13 18.16
CA THR A 71 21.92 5.99 18.45
C THR A 71 21.40 6.67 17.19
N LEU A 72 20.13 7.07 17.18
CA LEU A 72 19.57 7.88 16.08
C LEU A 72 20.35 9.17 15.86
N ASP A 73 20.78 9.82 16.93
CA ASP A 73 21.56 11.06 16.88
C ASP A 73 22.92 10.85 16.22
N SER A 74 23.59 9.75 16.57
CA SER A 74 24.84 9.34 15.93
C SER A 74 24.63 8.98 14.46
N LEU A 75 23.55 8.27 14.11
CA LEU A 75 23.23 7.95 12.72
C LEU A 75 22.99 9.20 11.88
N ARG A 76 22.27 10.21 12.41
CA ARG A 76 22.10 11.51 11.74
C ARG A 76 23.42 12.25 11.56
N THR A 77 24.29 12.20 12.57
CA THR A 77 25.60 12.83 12.50
C THR A 77 26.49 12.17 11.44
N LEU A 78 26.42 10.84 11.30
CA LEU A 78 27.21 10.08 10.33
C LEU A 78 26.68 10.21 8.88
N ASN A 79 25.37 10.18 8.69
CA ASN A 79 24.75 10.15 7.35
C ASN A 79 24.32 11.53 6.83
N GLY A 80 24.53 12.60 7.60
CA GLY A 80 24.29 13.99 7.20
C GLY A 80 22.86 14.49 7.42
N ILE A 81 22.56 15.67 6.87
CA ILE A 81 21.27 16.34 7.04
C ILE A 81 20.20 15.60 6.21
N GLY A 82 19.32 14.83 6.85
CA GLY A 82 18.24 14.12 6.17
C GLY A 82 17.72 12.88 6.90
N CYS A 83 17.29 11.88 6.12
CA CYS A 83 16.97 10.55 6.64
C CYS A 83 18.29 9.83 6.97
N PRO A 84 18.49 9.39 8.22
CA PRO A 84 19.73 8.75 8.64
C PRO A 84 19.84 7.28 8.23
N PHE A 85 18.84 6.78 7.51
CA PHE A 85 18.80 5.47 6.86
C PHE A 85 19.09 5.70 5.37
N ALA A 86 19.91 4.84 4.75
CA ALA A 86 20.42 5.00 3.40
C ALA A 86 19.27 5.23 2.39
N ALA A 87 19.54 6.06 1.39
CA ALA A 87 18.55 6.42 0.38
C ALA A 87 18.07 5.17 -0.38
N PHE A 88 16.75 5.09 -0.57
CA PHE A 88 16.07 4.10 -1.41
C PHE A 88 16.85 3.80 -2.68
N ASP A 89 17.24 2.54 -2.88
CA ASP A 89 17.94 2.10 -4.07
C ASP A 89 17.05 2.24 -5.31
N GLU A 90 17.60 2.70 -6.43
CA GLU A 90 16.88 2.92 -7.70
C GLU A 90 16.18 1.63 -8.19
N LYS A 91 16.72 0.46 -7.82
CA LYS A 91 16.21 -0.85 -8.20
C LYS A 91 14.86 -1.18 -7.56
N GLU A 92 14.66 -0.82 -6.29
CA GLU A 92 13.38 -1.04 -5.59
C GLU A 92 12.38 0.09 -5.88
N LYS A 93 12.87 1.31 -6.16
CA LYS A 93 12.05 2.38 -6.74
C LYS A 93 11.43 1.93 -8.06
N ASN A 94 12.23 1.37 -8.98
CA ASN A 94 11.75 0.84 -10.26
C ASN A 94 10.74 -0.32 -10.06
N GLU A 95 10.94 -1.22 -9.10
CA GLU A 95 9.93 -2.25 -8.79
C GLU A 95 8.64 -1.67 -8.20
N SER A 96 8.74 -0.64 -7.37
CA SER A 96 7.57 0.02 -6.77
C SER A 96 6.77 0.82 -7.80
N GLU A 97 7.45 1.48 -8.74
CA GLU A 97 6.86 2.17 -9.89
C GLU A 97 6.20 1.15 -10.82
N LYS A 98 6.87 0.03 -11.12
CA LYS A 98 6.26 -1.06 -11.90
C LYS A 98 4.99 -1.64 -11.23
N ARG A 99 5.02 -1.87 -9.91
CA ARG A 99 3.84 -2.31 -9.13
C ARG A 99 2.73 -1.25 -9.06
N ARG A 100 3.06 0.02 -9.30
CA ARG A 100 2.10 1.12 -9.36
C ARG A 100 1.47 1.19 -10.76
N GLU A 101 2.27 1.14 -11.82
CA GLU A 101 1.80 1.07 -13.20
C GLU A 101 0.89 -0.14 -13.44
N GLU A 102 1.27 -1.32 -12.92
CA GLU A 102 0.41 -2.52 -12.98
C GLU A 102 -0.92 -2.33 -12.24
N ARG A 103 -0.94 -1.54 -11.16
CA ARG A 103 -2.17 -1.22 -10.42
C ARG A 103 -3.03 -0.20 -11.16
N GLU A 104 -2.42 0.83 -11.72
CA GLU A 104 -3.11 1.85 -12.54
C GLU A 104 -3.76 1.18 -13.77
N GLY A 105 -3.06 0.30 -14.48
CA GLY A 105 -3.65 -0.45 -15.60
C GLY A 105 -4.79 -1.39 -15.18
N ARG A 106 -4.73 -1.98 -13.97
CA ARG A 106 -5.86 -2.77 -13.43
C ARG A 106 -7.05 -1.88 -13.05
N LEU A 107 -6.81 -0.67 -12.55
CA LEU A 107 -7.86 0.30 -12.25
C LEU A 107 -8.56 0.78 -13.52
N GLU A 108 -7.80 1.16 -14.56
CA GLU A 108 -8.38 1.56 -15.86
C GLU A 108 -9.27 0.45 -16.44
N LYS A 109 -8.84 -0.81 -16.33
CA LYS A 109 -9.66 -1.95 -16.76
C LYS A 109 -10.95 -2.07 -15.94
N ILE A 110 -10.88 -1.95 -14.62
CA ILE A 110 -12.05 -2.01 -13.74
C ILE A 110 -13.01 -0.85 -14.04
N GLU A 111 -12.51 0.35 -14.24
CA GLU A 111 -13.32 1.52 -14.59
C GLU A 111 -14.05 1.31 -15.93
N LYS A 112 -13.37 0.74 -16.92
CA LYS A 112 -13.99 0.36 -18.19
C LYS A 112 -15.07 -0.71 -17.99
N ASP A 113 -14.77 -1.77 -17.24
CA ASP A 113 -15.73 -2.86 -16.98
C ASP A 113 -16.98 -2.33 -16.24
N ILE A 114 -16.81 -1.37 -15.33
CA ILE A 114 -17.91 -0.67 -14.65
C ILE A 114 -18.74 0.14 -15.65
N ALA A 115 -18.10 0.92 -16.52
CA ALA A 115 -18.80 1.71 -17.53
C ALA A 115 -19.63 0.84 -18.49
N ASP A 116 -19.05 -0.28 -18.94
CA ASP A 116 -19.72 -1.26 -19.80
C ASP A 116 -20.90 -1.93 -19.09
N ALA A 117 -20.75 -2.26 -17.79
CA ALA A 117 -21.83 -2.81 -16.98
C ALA A 117 -22.97 -1.80 -16.79
N GLN A 118 -22.65 -0.54 -16.49
CA GLN A 118 -23.65 0.53 -16.36
C GLN A 118 -24.43 0.75 -17.66
N GLN A 119 -23.77 0.64 -18.82
CA GLN A 119 -24.44 0.73 -20.11
C GLN A 119 -25.44 -0.41 -20.31
N LYS A 120 -25.06 -1.65 -20.01
CA LYS A 120 -25.97 -2.81 -20.06
C LYS A 120 -27.16 -2.65 -19.13
N CYS A 121 -26.96 -2.13 -17.91
CA CYS A 121 -28.06 -1.85 -16.99
C CYS A 121 -29.06 -0.83 -17.58
N ARG A 122 -28.57 0.23 -18.24
CA ARG A 122 -29.45 1.20 -18.92
C ARG A 122 -30.26 0.57 -20.05
N GLU A 123 -29.67 -0.34 -20.80
CA GLU A 123 -30.37 -1.07 -21.86
C GLU A 123 -31.46 -1.98 -21.29
N ILE A 124 -31.19 -2.68 -20.19
CA ILE A 124 -32.19 -3.51 -19.49
C ILE A 124 -33.36 -2.66 -19.00
N LEU A 125 -33.09 -1.52 -18.35
CA LEU A 125 -34.16 -0.60 -17.91
C LEU A 125 -35.04 -0.14 -19.08
N SER A 126 -34.44 0.14 -20.24
CA SER A 126 -35.21 0.49 -21.44
C SER A 126 -36.09 -0.67 -21.95
N PHE A 127 -35.65 -1.92 -21.78
CA PHE A 127 -36.50 -3.08 -22.11
C PHE A 127 -37.62 -3.26 -21.11
N GLU A 128 -37.38 -3.06 -19.82
CA GLU A 128 -38.42 -3.10 -18.77
C GLU A 128 -39.53 -2.08 -19.05
N GLU A 129 -39.18 -0.83 -19.39
CA GLU A 129 -40.17 0.20 -19.77
C GLU A 129 -41.01 -0.18 -21.00
N LYS A 130 -40.41 -0.89 -21.97
CA LYS A 130 -41.12 -1.37 -23.16
C LYS A 130 -42.08 -2.51 -22.82
N ILE A 131 -41.67 -3.42 -21.94
CA ILE A 131 -42.50 -4.53 -21.47
C ILE A 131 -43.71 -3.95 -20.72
N GLU A 132 -43.49 -3.03 -19.78
CA GLU A 132 -44.56 -2.43 -19.00
C GLU A 132 -45.59 -1.70 -19.89
N ARG A 133 -45.12 -1.01 -20.94
CA ARG A 133 -46.01 -0.40 -21.93
C ARG A 133 -46.84 -1.44 -22.69
N ALA A 134 -46.20 -2.50 -23.15
CA ALA A 134 -46.87 -3.58 -23.88
C ALA A 134 -47.92 -4.29 -23.01
N GLU A 135 -47.62 -4.49 -21.72
CA GLU A 135 -48.55 -5.05 -20.75
C GLU A 135 -49.79 -4.16 -20.57
N ARG A 136 -49.62 -2.85 -20.42
CA ARG A 136 -50.76 -1.91 -20.33
C ARG A 136 -51.61 -1.87 -21.60
N GLU A 137 -50.97 -1.90 -22.78
CA GLU A 137 -51.68 -1.96 -24.05
C GLU A 137 -52.52 -3.24 -24.17
N LEU A 138 -51.95 -4.38 -23.75
CA LEU A 138 -52.64 -5.67 -23.72
C LEU A 138 -53.85 -5.64 -22.76
N GLU A 139 -53.67 -5.12 -21.54
CA GLU A 139 -54.76 -4.96 -20.57
C GLU A 139 -55.91 -4.12 -21.13
N GLY A 140 -55.59 -2.99 -21.77
CA GLY A 140 -56.60 -2.14 -22.41
C GLY A 140 -57.36 -2.85 -23.53
N MET A 141 -56.68 -3.66 -24.35
CA MET A 141 -57.34 -4.47 -25.39
C MET A 141 -58.26 -5.54 -24.79
N VAL A 142 -57.85 -6.19 -23.71
CA VAL A 142 -58.67 -7.20 -23.01
C VAL A 142 -59.92 -6.56 -22.40
N GLU A 143 -59.81 -5.38 -21.79
CA GLU A 143 -60.97 -4.65 -21.26
C GLU A 143 -61.96 -4.25 -22.37
N LEU A 144 -61.45 -3.73 -23.50
CA LEU A 144 -62.28 -3.39 -24.65
C LEU A 144 -63.01 -4.62 -25.21
N ALA A 145 -62.32 -5.76 -25.32
CA ALA A 145 -62.92 -7.01 -25.78
C ALA A 145 -64.02 -7.49 -24.81
N ASN A 146 -63.79 -7.44 -23.50
CA ASN A 146 -64.76 -7.83 -22.49
C ASN A 146 -65.99 -6.90 -22.45
N ASN A 147 -65.80 -5.59 -22.64
CA ASN A 147 -66.90 -4.62 -22.67
C ASN A 147 -67.71 -4.72 -23.98
N GLY A 148 -67.06 -4.98 -25.12
CA GLY A 148 -67.71 -5.26 -26.38
C GLY A 148 -68.56 -6.54 -26.34
N ALA A 149 -68.05 -7.60 -25.70
CA ALA A 149 -68.80 -8.84 -25.50
C ALA A 149 -70.07 -8.66 -24.65
N LYS A 150 -69.99 -7.84 -23.59
CA LYS A 150 -71.14 -7.50 -22.73
C LYS A 150 -72.20 -6.63 -23.40
N ALA A 151 -71.83 -5.85 -24.42
CA ALA A 151 -72.77 -4.97 -25.13
C ALA A 151 -73.64 -5.72 -26.16
N ILE A 152 -73.27 -6.96 -26.51
CA ILE A 152 -73.93 -7.80 -27.52
C ILE A 152 -74.85 -8.86 -26.87
N THR A 153 -74.69 -9.10 -25.56
CA THR A 153 -75.57 -9.94 -24.71
C THR A 153 -76.62 -9.12 -23.99
#